data_AF-A0A7X8B2S4-F1
#
_entry.id   AF-A0A7X8B2S4-F1
#
_cell.length_a   1.000
_cell.length_b   1.000
_cell.length_c   1.000
_cell.angle_alpha   90.00
_cell.angle_beta   90.00
_cell.angle_gamma   90.00
#
_symmetry.space_group_name_H-M   'P 1'
#
loop_
_entity.id
_entity.type
_entity.pdbx_description
1 polymer ?
#
loop_
_entity_poly.entity_id
_entity_poly.type
_entity_poly.pdbx_seq_one_letter_code
_entity_poly.pdbx_strand_id
1 'polypeptide(L)'
;MVPHVLRLPAQDDESAFRVELMVGRTVQVDERDQHFFSGRIQAETIKGRGYARYTGNKLGMIAGTRMAVDPTAAKVSRFFTRGGEPYLIPCNSLLPVVVYVPECAEVRYRIWVAGKETQIMEKG
;
A
#
# COMPACT_ATOMS: atom_id res chain seq x y z
N MET A 1 6.03 -10.38 -13.54
CA MET A 1 5.21 -9.37 -12.81
C MET A 1 3.76 -9.60 -13.20
N VAL A 2 2.84 -9.52 -12.25
CA VAL A 2 1.40 -9.73 -12.43
C VAL A 2 0.66 -8.39 -12.27
N PRO A 3 -0.28 -8.06 -13.17
CA PRO A 3 -1.11 -6.87 -13.02
C PRO A 3 -2.27 -7.10 -12.05
N HIS A 4 -2.52 -6.11 -11.20
CA HIS A 4 -3.73 -5.97 -10.39
C HIS A 4 -4.46 -4.70 -10.81
N VAL A 5 -5.78 -4.79 -10.97
CA VAL A 5 -6.62 -3.69 -11.43
C VAL A 5 -7.65 -3.35 -10.36
N LEU A 6 -7.69 -2.07 -9.97
CA LEU A 6 -8.68 -1.52 -9.07
C LEU A 6 -9.56 -0.53 -9.85
N ARG A 7 -10.87 -0.77 -9.84
CA ARG A 7 -11.89 0.19 -10.29
C ARG A 7 -12.54 0.82 -9.07
N LEU A 8 -12.48 2.14 -8.99
CA LEU A 8 -13.04 2.87 -7.86
C LEU A 8 -14.52 3.17 -8.12
N PRO A 9 -15.38 3.08 -7.11
CA PRO A 9 -16.74 3.58 -7.23
C PRO A 9 -16.70 5.11 -7.38
N ALA A 10 -17.58 5.65 -8.23
CA ALA A 10 -17.76 7.09 -8.34
C ALA A 10 -18.23 7.68 -7.00
N GLN A 11 -17.78 8.90 -6.69
CA GLN A 11 -18.17 9.67 -5.52
C GLN A 11 -18.59 11.07 -5.96
N ASP A 12 -19.43 11.74 -5.17
CA ASP A 12 -19.90 13.09 -5.49
C ASP A 12 -18.77 14.13 -5.47
N ASP A 13 -17.84 14.01 -4.52
CA ASP A 13 -16.63 14.84 -4.43
C ASP A 13 -15.39 13.96 -4.23
N GLU A 14 -14.76 13.55 -5.34
CA GLU A 14 -13.55 12.73 -5.31
C GLU A 14 -12.33 13.47 -4.72
N SER A 15 -12.35 14.80 -4.64
CA SER A 15 -11.22 15.59 -4.15
C SER A 15 -10.94 15.34 -2.66
N ALA A 16 -11.98 15.02 -1.89
CA ALA A 16 -11.93 14.63 -0.49
C ALA A 16 -11.39 13.21 -0.28
N PHE A 17 -11.20 12.42 -1.34
CA PHE A 17 -10.75 11.03 -1.23
C PHE A 17 -9.32 10.85 -1.71
N ARG A 18 -8.63 9.91 -1.05
CA ARG A 18 -7.32 9.39 -1.47
C ARG A 18 -7.35 7.87 -1.42
N VAL A 19 -6.58 7.24 -2.28
CA VAL A 19 -6.39 5.79 -2.26
C VAL A 19 -4.98 5.49 -1.78
N GLU A 20 -4.87 4.72 -0.71
CA GLU A 20 -3.61 4.16 -0.25
C GLU A 20 -3.34 2.84 -0.94
N LEU A 21 -2.20 2.73 -1.61
CA LEU A 21 -1.73 1.49 -2.21
C LEU A 21 -0.74 0.79 -1.27
N MET A 22 -1.05 -0.45 -0.93
CA MET A 22 -0.21 -1.30 -0.08
C MET A 22 0.28 -2.50 -0.90
N VAL A 23 1.59 -2.58 -1.11
CA VAL A 23 2.23 -3.73 -1.74
C VAL A 23 3.01 -4.48 -0.67
N GLY A 24 2.70 -5.76 -0.49
CA GLY A 24 3.20 -6.55 0.62
C GLY A 24 3.09 -8.05 0.38
N ARG A 25 3.22 -8.83 1.45
CA ARG A 25 3.02 -10.28 1.43
C ARG A 25 2.49 -10.76 2.77
N THR A 26 1.58 -11.72 2.75
CA THR A 26 1.18 -12.46 3.95
C THR A 26 2.22 -13.55 4.23
N VAL A 27 2.78 -13.54 5.44
CA VAL A 27 3.72 -14.55 5.91
C VAL A 27 3.28 -15.08 7.27
N GLN A 28 3.60 -16.34 7.54
CA GLN A 28 3.43 -16.93 8.86
C GLN A 28 4.60 -16.52 9.74
N VAL A 29 4.30 -15.80 10.80
CA VAL A 29 5.27 -15.31 11.78
C VAL A 29 4.81 -15.63 13.18
N ASP A 30 5.74 -15.56 14.13
CA ASP A 30 5.40 -15.64 15.53
C ASP A 30 4.65 -14.36 15.95
N GLU A 31 3.73 -14.44 16.91
CA GLU A 31 2.77 -13.35 17.18
C GLU A 31 3.42 -11.99 17.50
N ARG A 32 4.57 -12.04 18.17
CA ARG A 32 5.32 -10.87 18.64
C ARG A 32 6.28 -10.31 17.62
N ASP A 33 6.48 -10.99 16.50
CA ASP A 33 7.41 -10.55 15.48
C ASP A 33 6.80 -9.48 14.57
N GLN A 34 7.51 -8.37 14.47
CA GLN A 34 7.22 -7.32 13.50
C GLN A 34 8.27 -7.36 12.40
N HIS A 35 7.82 -7.42 11.15
CA HIS A 35 8.65 -7.45 9.95
C HIS A 35 8.21 -6.36 8.99
N PHE A 36 9.09 -5.92 8.11
CA PHE A 36 8.70 -5.09 6.98
C PHE A 36 9.37 -5.59 5.70
N PHE A 37 8.77 -5.27 4.57
CA PHE A 37 9.44 -5.47 3.28
C PHE A 37 10.11 -4.17 2.85
N SER A 38 11.30 -4.29 2.27
CA SER A 38 11.82 -3.26 1.40
C SER A 38 11.13 -3.27 0.06
N GLY A 39 11.36 -2.19 -0.68
CA GLY A 39 10.75 -1.94 -1.97
C GLY A 39 10.32 -0.49 -2.03
N ARG A 40 9.90 -0.06 -3.21
CA ARG A 40 9.22 1.22 -3.44
C ARG A 40 8.14 0.99 -4.48
N ILE A 41 7.03 1.71 -4.34
CA ILE A 41 6.05 1.85 -5.40
C ILE A 41 6.55 2.99 -6.28
N GLN A 42 6.77 2.71 -7.56
CA GLN A 42 7.16 3.70 -8.55
C GLN A 42 5.97 3.99 -9.45
N ALA A 43 5.65 5.27 -9.64
CA ALA A 43 4.69 5.71 -10.63
C ALA A 43 5.42 6.03 -11.93
N GLU A 44 4.98 5.42 -13.03
CA GLU A 44 5.44 5.69 -14.38
C GLU A 44 4.28 6.24 -15.20
N THR A 45 4.42 7.43 -15.74
CA THR A 45 3.44 7.98 -16.68
C THR A 45 3.62 7.29 -18.03
N ILE A 46 2.60 6.56 -18.49
CA ILE A 46 2.64 5.94 -19.81
C ILE A 46 2.46 7.04 -20.86
N LYS A 47 3.49 7.28 -21.67
CA LYS A 47 3.44 8.23 -22.79
C LYS A 47 2.23 7.89 -23.69
N GLY A 48 1.36 8.88 -23.90
CA GLY A 48 0.21 8.78 -24.79
C GLY A 48 -1.06 8.14 -24.21
N ARG A 49 -1.09 7.71 -22.93
CA ARG A 49 -2.30 7.11 -22.31
C ARG A 49 -2.94 7.94 -21.20
N GLY A 50 -2.28 9.00 -20.73
CA GLY A 50 -2.87 9.94 -19.76
C GLY A 50 -3.07 9.43 -18.33
N TYR A 51 -2.71 8.16 -18.02
CA TYR A 51 -2.80 7.58 -16.68
C TYR A 51 -1.46 6.97 -16.22
N ALA A 52 -1.25 6.99 -14.91
CA ALA A 52 -0.04 6.45 -14.28
C ALA A 52 -0.14 4.93 -14.11
N ARG A 53 0.97 4.25 -14.34
CA ARG A 53 1.20 2.84 -14.00
C ARG A 53 1.99 2.79 -12.71
N TYR A 54 1.58 1.92 -11.78
CA TYR A 54 2.32 1.70 -10.54
C TYR A 54 3.07 0.38 -10.62
N THR A 55 4.35 0.38 -10.26
CA THR A 55 5.17 -0.82 -10.21
C THR A 55 5.76 -0.98 -8.81
N GLY A 56 5.45 -2.10 -8.15
CA GLY A 56 6.05 -2.50 -6.88
C GLY A 56 7.31 -3.32 -7.14
N ASN A 57 8.50 -2.74 -6.97
CA ASN A 57 9.76 -3.43 -7.23
C ASN A 57 10.30 -4.14 -5.98
N LYS A 58 10.90 -5.32 -6.20
CA LYS A 58 11.75 -6.12 -5.28
C LYS A 58 11.28 -6.07 -3.81
N LEU A 59 10.30 -6.91 -3.44
CA LEU A 59 10.03 -7.21 -2.03
C LEU A 59 11.17 -8.06 -1.45
N GLY A 60 12.22 -7.40 -1.00
CA GLY A 60 13.22 -8.03 -0.12
C GLY A 60 12.72 -7.97 1.32
N MET A 61 12.74 -9.10 2.04
CA MET A 61 12.41 -9.13 3.46
C MET A 61 13.47 -8.32 4.21
N ILE A 62 13.09 -7.18 4.81
CA ILE A 62 14.03 -6.32 5.52
C ILE A 62 13.60 -6.21 6.97
N ALA A 63 14.37 -6.93 7.79
CA ALA A 63 14.42 -6.87 9.23
C ALA A 63 13.12 -7.28 9.94
N GLY A 64 13.29 -8.23 10.86
CA GLY A 64 12.34 -8.54 11.91
C GLY A 64 12.92 -8.17 13.27
N THR A 65 12.06 -7.88 14.24
CA THR A 65 12.48 -7.88 15.65
C THR A 65 12.91 -9.28 16.06
N ARG A 66 14.06 -9.44 16.72
CA ARG A 66 14.49 -10.73 17.30
C ARG A 66 13.95 -10.89 18.72
N MET A 67 12.63 -10.94 18.86
CA MET A 67 12.02 -11.17 20.17
C MET A 67 12.14 -12.65 20.54
N ALA A 68 12.38 -12.96 21.81
CA ALA A 68 12.24 -14.33 22.28
C ALA A 68 10.76 -14.71 22.23
N VAL A 69 10.40 -15.63 21.34
CA VAL A 69 9.06 -16.20 21.26
C VAL A 69 9.12 -17.67 21.66
N ASP A 70 8.06 -18.14 22.29
CA ASP A 70 7.90 -19.56 22.63
C ASP A 70 7.93 -20.38 21.33
N PRO A 71 8.89 -21.32 21.18
CA PRO A 71 9.04 -22.11 19.96
C PRO A 71 7.87 -23.08 19.70
N THR A 72 6.98 -23.28 20.67
CA THR A 72 5.76 -24.09 20.54
C THR A 72 4.51 -23.27 20.24
N ALA A 73 4.61 -21.93 20.26
CA ALA A 73 3.49 -21.05 19.97
C ALA A 73 3.03 -21.22 18.51
N ALA A 74 1.72 -21.10 18.30
CA ALA A 74 1.14 -21.16 16.97
C ALA A 74 1.55 -19.92 16.15
N LYS A 75 1.98 -20.15 14.91
CA LYS A 75 2.26 -19.06 13.98
C LYS A 75 0.97 -18.41 13.51
N VAL A 76 1.01 -17.10 13.32
CA VAL A 76 -0.10 -16.30 12.79
C VAL A 76 0.23 -15.78 11.39
N SER A 77 -0.76 -15.79 10.52
CA SER A 77 -0.66 -15.19 9.19
C SER A 77 -0.83 -13.68 9.31
N ARG A 78 0.24 -12.91 9.05
CA ARG A 78 0.20 -11.44 9.07
C ARG A 78 0.64 -10.87 7.73
N PHE A 79 -0.07 -9.85 7.27
CA PHE A 79 0.31 -9.08 6.08
C PHE A 79 1.30 -7.99 6.48
N PHE A 80 2.49 -8.04 5.88
CA PHE A 80 3.45 -6.97 6.00
C PHE A 80 3.52 -6.20 4.70
N THR A 81 3.39 -4.88 4.81
CA THR A 81 3.54 -3.96 3.69
C THR A 81 4.98 -3.44 3.62
N ARG A 82 5.30 -2.76 2.52
CA ARG A 82 6.51 -1.94 2.41
C ARG A 82 6.60 -0.95 3.58
N GLY A 83 7.77 -0.85 4.21
CA GLY A 83 8.03 0.18 5.24
C GLY A 83 8.11 1.61 4.68
N GLY A 84 7.85 2.61 5.54
CA GLY A 84 7.88 4.05 5.22
C GLY A 84 6.50 4.70 5.16
N GLU A 85 6.43 5.90 4.59
CA GLU A 85 5.16 6.66 4.49
C GLU A 85 4.12 5.95 3.61
N PRO A 86 2.81 6.09 3.93
CA PRO A 86 1.72 5.63 3.10
C PRO A 86 1.83 6.13 1.66
N TYR A 87 1.61 5.24 0.68
CA TYR A 87 1.62 5.65 -0.73
C TYR A 87 0.20 6.04 -1.15
N LEU A 88 -0.11 7.33 -1.01
CA LEU A 88 -1.41 7.90 -1.34
C LEU A 88 -1.45 8.43 -2.78
N ILE A 89 -2.51 8.08 -3.50
CA ILE A 89 -2.82 8.58 -4.84
C ILE A 89 -4.17 9.29 -4.83
N PRO A 90 -4.42 10.26 -5.73
CA PRO A 90 -5.73 10.88 -5.87
C PRO A 90 -6.79 9.84 -6.23
N CYS A 91 -8.01 10.02 -5.71
CA CYS A 91 -9.17 9.26 -6.17
C CYS A 91 -9.57 9.76 -7.56
N ASN A 92 -9.80 8.83 -8.49
CA ASN A 92 -10.34 9.12 -9.82
C ASN A 92 -11.09 7.88 -10.31
N SER A 93 -12.43 7.87 -10.24
CA SER A 93 -13.22 6.71 -10.67
C SER A 93 -13.28 6.53 -12.18
N LEU A 94 -12.91 7.55 -12.97
CA LEU A 94 -12.92 7.50 -14.44
C LEU A 94 -11.78 6.66 -15.00
N LEU A 95 -10.72 6.44 -14.24
CA LEU A 95 -9.53 5.71 -14.68
C LEU A 95 -9.24 4.53 -13.74
N PRO A 96 -8.98 3.32 -14.29
CA PRO A 96 -8.56 2.19 -13.46
C PRO A 96 -7.16 2.42 -12.91
N VAL A 97 -6.96 2.07 -11.65
CA VAL A 97 -5.62 2.01 -11.04
C VAL A 97 -5.02 0.64 -11.36
N VAL A 98 -3.84 0.62 -11.99
CA VAL A 98 -3.14 -0.62 -12.38
C VAL A 98 -1.80 -0.71 -11.67
N VAL A 99 -1.62 -1.77 -10.89
CA VAL A 99 -0.41 -2.04 -10.10
C VAL A 99 0.24 -3.34 -10.58
N TYR A 100 1.52 -3.29 -10.94
CA TYR A 100 2.32 -4.45 -11.33
C TYR A 100 3.23 -4.86 -10.18
N VAL A 101 3.13 -6.12 -9.74
CA VAL A 101 3.95 -6.65 -8.65
C VAL A 101 4.53 -8.03 -9.00
N PRO A 102 5.55 -8.53 -8.29
CA PRO A 102 6.01 -9.93 -8.43
C PRO A 102 4.89 -10.93 -8.07
N GLU A 103 4.93 -12.14 -8.63
CA GLU A 103 3.92 -13.19 -8.36
C GLU A 103 3.78 -13.56 -6.87
N CYS A 104 4.86 -13.41 -6.10
CA CYS A 104 4.87 -13.69 -4.67
C CYS A 104 4.31 -12.56 -3.80
N ALA A 105 3.86 -11.45 -4.40
CA ALA A 105 3.38 -10.27 -3.69
C ALA A 105 1.87 -10.11 -3.81
N GLU A 106 1.29 -9.48 -2.79
CA GLU A 106 -0.11 -9.09 -2.71
C GLU A 106 -0.24 -7.56 -2.84
N VAL A 107 -1.35 -7.12 -3.44
CA VAL A 107 -1.75 -5.71 -3.49
C VAL A 107 -3.03 -5.54 -2.67
N ARG A 108 -2.99 -4.66 -1.68
CA ARG A 108 -4.17 -4.20 -0.92
C ARG A 108 -4.35 -2.70 -1.13
N TYR A 109 -5.56 -2.23 -0.91
CA TYR A 109 -5.85 -0.80 -0.96
C TYR A 109 -6.72 -0.38 0.23
N ARG A 110 -6.69 0.91 0.55
CA ARG A 110 -7.57 1.54 1.53
C ARG A 110 -8.00 2.90 1.01
N ILE A 111 -9.25 3.27 1.24
CA ILE A 111 -9.76 4.60 0.91
C ILE A 111 -9.63 5.48 2.15
N TRP A 112 -9.01 6.65 1.96
CA TRP A 112 -8.90 7.71 2.94
C TRP A 112 -9.86 8.82 2.58
N VAL A 113 -10.46 9.42 3.60
CA VAL A 113 -11.40 10.53 3.45
C VAL A 113 -10.88 11.70 4.27
N ALA A 114 -10.84 12.88 3.67
CA ALA A 114 -10.48 14.11 4.35
C ALA A 114 -11.51 14.44 5.45
N GLY A 115 -11.04 15.06 6.53
CA GLY A 115 -11.94 15.67 7.51
C GLY A 115 -12.76 16.80 6.86
N LYS A 116 -13.94 17.07 7.42
CA LYS A 116 -14.88 18.07 6.87
C LYS A 116 -14.34 19.51 6.93
N GLU A 117 -13.51 19.80 7.92
CA GLU A 117 -13.09 21.15 8.23
C GLU A 117 -11.57 21.28 8.10
N THR A 118 -11.14 22.40 7.53
CA THR A 118 -9.75 22.85 7.56
C THR A 118 -9.55 23.82 8.70
N GLN A 119 -8.46 23.70 9.44
CA GLN A 119 -8.12 24.61 10.53
C GLN A 119 -6.94 25.50 10.13
N ILE A 120 -6.97 26.75 10.57
CA ILE A 120 -5.84 27.67 10.43
C ILE A 120 -4.82 27.33 11.52
N MET A 121 -3.55 27.24 11.14
CA MET A 121 -2.46 27.05 12.09
C MET A 121 -1.97 28.43 12.56
N GLU A 122 -2.02 28.68 13.87
CA GLU A 122 -1.54 29.93 14.48
C GLU A 122 -0.03 30.12 14.26
N LYS A 123 0.40 31.38 14.10
CA LYS A 123 1.83 31.72 13.95
C LYS A 123 2.51 31.63 15.32
N GLY A 124 3.70 31.02 15.36
CA GLY A 124 4.56 30.93 16.55
C GLY A 124 5.46 32.13 16.74
#